data_AF-A0A915K8U5-F1
#
_entry.id   AF-A0A915K8U5-F1
#
_cell.length_a   1.000
_cell.length_b   1.000
_cell.length_c   1.000
_cell.angle_alpha   90.00
_cell.angle_beta   90.00
_cell.angle_gamma   90.00
#
_symmetry.space_group_name_H-M   'P 1'
#
loop_
_entity.id
_entity.type
_entity.pdbx_description
1 polymer ?
#
loop_
_entity_poly.entity_id
_entity_poly.type
_entity_poly.pdbx_seq_one_letter_code
_entity_poly.pdbx_strand_id
1 'polypeptide(L)'
;MIIAHCIACYLWKIRQTKRIALQQAASWEKDLILTHLKDLPSWVHFPDSERVEWINKVIYQLWPNIARFANRFIKNVIEPEIKAHLPSPLHLFTFQEIDIGTIPLRLGGIKVYTENVGRDKIIIDADVAYAGDCNFVIYFGPFKGGLRQIQLKIYANSCVLPDLIKR
;
A
#
# COMPACT_ATOMS: atom_id res chain seq x y z
N MET A 1 45.86 -41.58 23.11
CA MET A 1 45.00 -41.31 21.93
C MET A 1 43.68 -40.63 22.30
N ILE A 2 42.96 -41.07 23.34
CA ILE A 2 41.64 -40.51 23.72
C ILE A 2 41.71 -39.03 24.16
N ILE A 3 42.71 -38.65 24.98
CA ILE A 3 42.86 -37.27 25.49
C ILE A 3 43.06 -36.25 24.36
N ALA A 4 43.90 -36.59 23.36
CA ALA A 4 44.12 -35.75 22.19
C ALA A 4 42.85 -35.56 21.34
N HIS A 5 42.03 -36.60 21.21
CA HIS A 5 40.75 -36.53 20.51
C HIS A 5 39.74 -35.64 21.26
N CYS A 6 39.67 -35.76 22.59
CA CYS A 6 38.84 -34.89 23.43
C CYS A 6 39.25 -33.42 23.34
N ILE A 7 40.56 -33.12 23.37
CA ILE A 7 41.09 -31.76 23.21
C ILE A 7 40.76 -31.22 21.81
N ALA A 8 40.96 -32.02 20.76
CA ALA A 8 40.61 -31.62 19.39
C ALA A 8 39.11 -31.33 19.24
N CYS A 9 38.25 -32.16 19.83
CA CYS A 9 36.80 -31.98 19.80
C CYS A 9 36.37 -30.74 20.59
N TYR A 10 36.98 -30.48 21.76
CA TYR A 10 36.75 -29.27 22.55
C TYR A 10 37.18 -28.00 21.82
N LEU A 11 38.37 -27.99 21.21
CA LEU A 11 38.87 -26.87 20.41
C LEU A 11 38.04 -26.66 19.12
N TRP A 12 37.58 -27.74 18.49
CA TRP A 12 36.66 -27.65 17.35
C TRP A 12 35.32 -27.03 17.76
N LYS A 13 34.76 -27.44 18.89
CA LYS A 13 33.52 -26.85 19.43
C LYS A 13 33.67 -25.36 19.75
N ILE A 14 34.79 -24.96 20.36
CA ILE A 14 35.09 -23.52 20.59
C ILE A 14 35.21 -22.75 19.27
N ARG A 15 35.92 -23.31 18.27
CA ARG A 15 36.04 -22.68 16.95
C ARG A 15 34.70 -22.56 16.24
N GLN A 16 33.86 -23.58 16.31
CA GLN A 16 32.50 -23.58 15.74
C GLN A 16 31.63 -22.49 16.37
N THR A 17 31.59 -22.39 17.71
CA THR A 17 30.80 -21.36 18.39
C THR A 17 31.26 -19.95 18.02
N LYS A 18 32.57 -19.71 17.93
CA LYS A 18 33.11 -18.42 17.47
C LYS A 18 32.71 -18.09 16.03
N ARG A 19 32.75 -19.07 15.12
CA ARG A 19 32.33 -18.87 13.72
C ARG A 19 30.84 -18.55 13.60
N ILE A 20 29.99 -19.26 14.35
CA ILE A 20 28.53 -19.03 14.37
C ILE A 20 28.23 -17.65 14.96
N ALA A 21 28.88 -17.27 16.07
CA ALA A 21 28.70 -15.96 16.69
C ALA A 21 29.14 -14.81 15.75
N LEU A 22 30.26 -14.97 15.03
CA LEU A 22 30.70 -13.99 14.02
C LEU A 22 29.76 -13.91 12.83
N GLN A 23 29.20 -15.03 12.36
CA GLN A 23 28.23 -15.05 11.27
C GLN A 23 26.90 -14.40 11.68
N GLN A 24 26.44 -14.67 12.90
CA GLN A 24 25.25 -14.07 13.48
C GLN A 24 25.43 -12.57 13.72
N ALA A 25 26.64 -12.15 14.11
CA ALA A 25 26.99 -10.74 14.19
C ALA A 25 27.03 -10.09 12.78
N ALA A 26 27.60 -10.76 11.78
CA ALA A 26 27.58 -10.23 10.42
C ALA A 26 26.16 -10.18 9.81
N SER A 27 25.26 -11.09 10.19
CA SER A 27 23.87 -11.06 9.72
C SER A 27 23.05 -9.97 10.40
N TRP A 28 23.19 -9.78 11.72
CA TRP A 28 22.44 -8.74 12.44
C TRP A 28 22.79 -7.33 11.92
N GLU A 29 24.06 -7.06 11.61
CA GLU A 29 24.48 -5.78 11.03
C GLU A 29 23.86 -5.57 9.65
N LYS A 30 23.86 -6.60 8.80
CA LYS A 30 23.21 -6.55 7.49
C LYS A 30 21.71 -6.30 7.61
N ASP A 31 21.04 -7.00 8.51
CA ASP A 31 19.60 -6.85 8.72
C ASP A 31 19.25 -5.46 9.28
N LEU A 32 20.06 -4.93 10.18
CA LEU A 32 19.92 -3.56 10.68
C LEU A 32 20.09 -2.51 9.59
N ILE A 33 21.14 -2.64 8.77
CA ILE A 33 21.42 -1.72 7.66
C ILE A 33 20.28 -1.79 6.64
N LEU A 34 19.80 -2.99 6.30
CA LEU A 34 18.66 -3.17 5.40
C LEU A 34 17.35 -2.61 5.98
N THR A 35 17.16 -2.69 7.29
CA THR A 35 16.00 -2.11 7.96
C THR A 35 16.07 -0.59 7.92
N HIS A 36 17.23 0.00 8.24
CA HIS A 36 17.43 1.45 8.16
C HIS A 36 17.37 1.98 6.72
N LEU A 37 17.77 1.17 5.73
CA LEU A 37 17.64 1.51 4.32
C LEU A 37 16.19 1.60 3.85
N LYS A 38 15.24 0.88 4.47
CA LYS A 38 13.81 0.96 4.10
C LYS A 38 13.12 2.21 4.61
N ASP A 39 13.69 2.86 5.62
CA ASP A 39 13.13 4.05 6.27
C ASP A 39 13.71 5.36 5.70
N LEU A 40 14.47 5.32 4.60
CA LEU A 40 14.92 6.58 4.00
C LEU A 40 13.74 7.31 3.35
N PRO A 41 13.77 8.65 3.37
CA PRO A 41 12.77 9.44 2.69
C PRO A 41 12.70 9.08 1.19
N SER A 42 11.50 9.16 0.60
CA SER A 42 11.26 8.86 -0.81
C SER A 42 12.15 9.65 -1.78
N TRP A 43 12.65 10.83 -1.39
CA TRP A 43 13.58 11.63 -2.18
C TRP A 43 15.00 11.05 -2.27
N VAL A 44 15.41 10.20 -1.32
CA VAL A 44 16.69 9.47 -1.39
C VAL A 44 16.56 8.22 -2.24
N HIS A 45 15.41 7.55 -2.15
CA HIS A 45 15.14 6.37 -2.95
C HIS A 45 14.92 6.69 -4.42
N PHE A 46 14.28 7.83 -4.71
CA PHE A 46 13.74 8.13 -6.04
C PHE A 46 13.91 9.62 -6.39
N PRO A 47 15.11 10.05 -6.82
CA PRO A 47 15.32 11.41 -7.30
C PRO A 47 14.51 11.76 -8.56
N ASP A 48 14.04 10.74 -9.31
CA ASP A 48 13.34 10.87 -10.59
C ASP A 48 11.81 10.72 -10.49
N SER A 49 11.23 10.83 -9.29
CA SER A 49 9.76 10.81 -9.17
C SER A 49 9.18 12.05 -9.85
N GLU A 50 8.50 11.84 -10.98
CA GLU A 50 7.97 12.93 -11.77
C GLU A 50 6.75 13.53 -11.07
N ARG A 51 6.77 14.87 -10.92
CA ARG A 51 5.62 15.61 -10.40
C ARG A 51 4.54 15.67 -11.48
N VAL A 52 3.44 14.99 -11.23
CA VAL A 52 2.32 14.87 -12.18
C VAL A 52 1.25 15.94 -11.97
N GLU A 53 1.66 17.21 -11.96
CA GLU A 53 0.72 18.33 -11.74
C GLU A 53 -0.36 18.43 -12.82
N TRP A 54 -0.05 18.06 -14.06
CA TRP A 54 -1.04 18.05 -15.13
C TRP A 54 -2.14 17.01 -14.90
N ILE A 55 -1.81 15.84 -14.35
CA ILE A 55 -2.80 14.80 -14.01
C ILE A 55 -3.71 15.32 -12.90
N ASN A 56 -3.14 15.99 -11.89
CA ASN A 56 -3.93 16.61 -10.83
C ASN A 56 -4.95 17.65 -11.39
N LYS A 57 -4.57 18.42 -12.42
CA LYS A 57 -5.50 19.33 -13.11
C LYS A 57 -6.63 18.58 -13.82
N VAL A 58 -6.33 17.46 -14.47
CA VAL A 58 -7.33 16.61 -15.13
C VAL A 58 -8.30 16.01 -14.11
N ILE A 59 -7.77 15.46 -13.01
CA ILE A 59 -8.57 14.90 -11.91
C ILE A 59 -9.49 15.96 -11.32
N TYR A 60 -8.99 17.19 -11.11
CA TYR A 60 -9.80 18.29 -10.62
C TYR A 60 -11.02 18.56 -11.54
N GLN A 61 -10.80 18.60 -12.85
CA GLN A 61 -11.89 18.80 -13.82
C GLN A 61 -12.86 17.61 -13.88
N LEU A 62 -12.38 16.38 -13.67
CA LEU A 62 -13.19 15.17 -13.69
C LEU A 62 -13.88 14.88 -12.35
N TRP A 63 -13.44 15.50 -11.25
CA TRP A 63 -13.94 15.26 -9.91
C TRP A 63 -15.47 15.24 -9.77
N PRO A 64 -16.24 16.20 -10.31
CA PRO A 64 -17.71 16.16 -10.19
C PRO A 64 -18.32 14.91 -10.85
N ASN A 65 -17.72 14.41 -11.94
CA ASN A 65 -18.16 13.19 -12.60
C ASN A 65 -17.76 11.95 -11.80
N ILE A 66 -16.55 11.96 -11.23
CA ILE A 66 -16.06 10.90 -10.34
C ILE A 66 -16.94 10.80 -9.10
N ALA A 67 -17.25 11.92 -8.44
CA ALA A 67 -18.14 11.96 -7.27
C ALA A 67 -19.52 11.38 -7.59
N ARG A 68 -20.11 11.75 -8.74
CA ARG A 68 -21.38 11.18 -9.20
C ARG A 68 -21.29 9.69 -9.49
N PHE A 69 -20.21 9.24 -10.12
CA PHE A 69 -19.99 7.83 -10.39
C PHE A 69 -19.83 7.04 -9.10
N ALA A 70 -18.99 7.51 -8.19
CA ALA A 70 -18.70 6.84 -6.94
C ALA A 70 -19.92 6.81 -6.01
N ASN A 71 -20.78 7.83 -6.00
CA ASN A 71 -22.08 7.76 -5.33
C ASN A 71 -22.96 6.61 -5.86
N ARG A 72 -23.00 6.42 -7.17
CA ARG A 72 -23.74 5.28 -7.77
C ARG A 72 -23.05 3.95 -7.48
N PHE A 73 -21.73 3.91 -7.54
CA PHE A 73 -20.95 2.71 -7.27
C PHE A 73 -21.13 2.23 -5.83
N ILE A 74 -21.06 3.14 -4.86
CA ILE A 74 -21.26 2.83 -3.44
C ILE A 74 -22.67 2.26 -3.22
N LYS A 75 -23.70 2.88 -3.78
CA LYS A 75 -25.09 2.39 -3.64
C LYS A 75 -25.35 1.06 -4.35
N ASN A 76 -24.84 0.91 -5.57
CA ASN A 76 -25.21 -0.23 -6.42
C ASN A 76 -24.31 -1.45 -6.23
N VAL A 77 -23.08 -1.25 -5.76
CA VAL A 77 -22.07 -2.31 -5.64
C VAL A 77 -21.67 -2.49 -4.19
N ILE A 78 -21.25 -1.44 -3.49
CA ILE A 78 -20.72 -1.59 -2.14
C ILE A 78 -21.83 -1.90 -1.12
N GLU A 79 -22.97 -1.21 -1.19
CA GLU A 79 -24.09 -1.45 -0.28
C GLU A 79 -24.62 -2.91 -0.31
N PRO A 80 -24.89 -3.53 -1.47
CA PRO A 80 -25.32 -4.93 -1.49
C PRO A 80 -24.21 -5.89 -1.03
N GLU A 81 -22.95 -5.62 -1.36
CA GLU A 81 -21.81 -6.42 -0.88
C GLU A 81 -21.69 -6.38 0.65
N ILE A 82 -21.80 -5.19 1.23
CA ILE A 82 -21.82 -5.01 2.69
C ILE A 82 -23.00 -5.81 3.28
N LYS A 83 -24.22 -5.65 2.76
CA LYS A 83 -25.40 -6.39 3.23
C LYS A 83 -25.22 -7.92 3.16
N ALA A 84 -24.55 -8.42 2.13
CA ALA A 84 -24.32 -9.85 1.96
C ALA A 84 -23.33 -10.42 2.99
N HIS A 85 -22.37 -9.62 3.45
CA HIS A 85 -21.33 -10.04 4.39
C HIS A 85 -21.65 -9.73 5.86
N LEU A 86 -22.66 -8.89 6.15
CA LEU A 86 -23.05 -8.60 7.54
C LEU A 86 -23.94 -9.73 8.11
N PRO A 87 -23.78 -10.05 9.40
CA PRO A 87 -24.64 -11.03 10.07
C PRO A 87 -26.08 -10.54 10.20
N SER A 88 -27.04 -11.48 10.27
CA SER A 88 -28.50 -11.24 10.26
C SER A 88 -29.04 -10.07 11.09
N PRO A 89 -28.56 -9.75 12.31
CA PRO A 89 -29.06 -8.58 13.05
C PRO A 89 -28.69 -7.21 12.44
N LEU A 90 -27.79 -7.14 11.46
CA LEU A 90 -27.31 -5.90 10.83
C LEU A 90 -27.64 -5.78 9.33
N HIS A 91 -28.53 -6.62 8.80
CA HIS A 91 -28.97 -6.56 7.38
C HIS A 91 -29.67 -5.24 6.99
N LEU A 92 -30.10 -4.44 7.96
CA LEU A 92 -30.73 -3.13 7.77
C LEU A 92 -29.74 -1.99 7.47
N PHE A 93 -28.50 -2.33 7.12
CA PHE A 93 -27.48 -1.36 6.73
C PHE A 93 -27.94 -0.56 5.50
N THR A 94 -28.00 0.76 5.57
CA THR A 94 -28.33 1.62 4.42
C THR A 94 -27.49 2.89 4.43
N PHE A 95 -27.07 3.33 3.25
CA PHE A 95 -26.42 4.64 3.09
C PHE A 95 -27.48 5.71 2.81
N GLN A 96 -27.66 6.67 3.73
CA GLN A 96 -28.60 7.77 3.55
C GLN A 96 -27.97 8.86 2.68
N GLU A 97 -26.83 9.37 3.12
CA GLU A 97 -26.07 10.43 2.45
C GLU A 97 -24.67 9.93 2.15
N ILE A 98 -24.26 10.10 0.90
CA ILE A 98 -22.93 9.73 0.42
C ILE A 98 -22.40 10.97 -0.28
N ASP A 99 -21.41 11.59 0.34
CA ASP A 99 -20.65 12.68 -0.24
C ASP A 99 -19.16 12.39 -0.08
N ILE A 100 -18.46 12.37 -1.22
CA ILE A 100 -17.02 12.12 -1.29
C ILE A 100 -16.27 13.47 -1.20
N GLY A 101 -16.96 14.56 -0.89
CA GLY A 101 -16.34 15.84 -0.66
C GLY A 101 -15.97 16.58 -1.94
N THR A 102 -15.59 17.84 -1.75
CA THR A 102 -15.25 18.78 -2.82
C THR A 102 -13.77 18.77 -3.17
N ILE A 103 -12.95 18.24 -2.27
CA ILE A 103 -11.49 18.15 -2.43
C ILE A 103 -11.15 16.88 -3.21
N PRO A 104 -10.56 16.99 -4.42
CA PRO A 104 -10.18 15.82 -5.20
C PRO A 104 -8.96 15.09 -4.63
N LEU A 105 -8.81 13.84 -5.05
CA LEU A 105 -7.59 13.08 -4.81
C LEU A 105 -6.39 13.78 -5.49
N ARG A 106 -5.23 13.70 -4.85
CA ARG A 106 -3.98 14.26 -5.31
C ARG A 106 -2.96 13.16 -5.54
N LEU A 107 -2.33 13.18 -6.71
CA LEU A 107 -1.17 12.37 -7.01
C LEU A 107 0.10 13.14 -6.61
N GLY A 108 0.91 12.51 -5.76
CA GLY A 108 2.18 13.05 -5.30
C GLY A 108 3.24 12.95 -6.39
N GLY A 109 3.57 11.72 -6.77
CA GLY A 109 4.54 11.43 -7.82
C GLY A 109 4.32 10.04 -8.41
N ILE A 110 4.74 9.86 -9.65
CA ILE A 110 4.68 8.59 -10.36
C ILE A 110 6.10 8.19 -10.74
N LYS A 111 6.43 6.92 -10.51
CA LYS A 111 7.67 6.30 -10.95
C LYS A 111 7.36 5.12 -11.86
N VAL A 112 7.87 5.18 -13.08
CA VAL A 112 7.80 4.06 -14.02
C VAL A 112 9.15 3.36 -14.05
N TYR A 113 9.16 2.05 -13.86
CA TYR A 113 10.39 1.26 -13.93
C TYR A 113 10.63 0.80 -15.36
N THR A 114 11.76 1.23 -15.91
CA THR A 114 12.24 0.84 -17.25
C THR A 114 13.40 -0.15 -17.18
N GLU A 115 14.14 -0.16 -16.07
CA GLU A 115 15.31 -1.01 -15.84
C GLU A 115 14.93 -2.35 -15.18
N ASN A 116 15.53 -3.45 -15.63
CA ASN A 116 15.29 -4.81 -15.11
C ASN A 116 13.84 -5.32 -15.20
N VAL A 117 13.03 -4.67 -16.04
CA VAL A 117 11.67 -5.09 -16.36
C VAL A 117 11.66 -5.65 -17.78
N GLY A 118 11.14 -6.88 -17.95
CA GLY A 118 10.97 -7.44 -19.28
C GLY A 118 10.07 -6.53 -20.15
N ARG A 119 10.25 -6.55 -21.48
CA ARG A 119 9.43 -5.75 -22.42
C ARG A 119 7.94 -6.13 -22.39
N ASP A 120 7.62 -7.18 -21.66
CA ASP A 120 6.33 -7.81 -21.46
C ASP A 120 5.63 -7.34 -20.19
N LYS A 121 6.05 -6.25 -19.54
CA LYS A 121 5.30 -5.64 -18.44
C LYS A 121 5.74 -4.21 -18.20
N ILE A 122 4.83 -3.39 -17.71
CA ILE A 122 5.11 -2.02 -17.26
C ILE A 122 4.82 -1.97 -15.78
N ILE A 123 5.82 -1.61 -14.97
CA ILE A 123 5.67 -1.47 -13.52
C ILE A 123 5.63 0.02 -13.20
N ILE A 124 4.59 0.44 -12.50
CA ILE A 124 4.34 1.83 -12.14
C ILE A 124 4.03 1.90 -10.65
N ASP A 125 4.80 2.72 -9.93
CA ASP A 125 4.50 3.07 -8.55
C ASP A 125 3.93 4.50 -8.52
N ALA A 126 2.81 4.69 -7.84
CA ALA A 126 2.15 5.99 -7.69
C ALA A 126 1.84 6.28 -6.21
N ASP A 127 2.20 7.48 -5.75
CA ASP A 127 1.75 8.01 -4.45
C ASP A 127 0.43 8.76 -4.63
N VAL A 128 -0.62 8.26 -3.99
CA VAL A 128 -1.98 8.80 -4.05
C VAL A 128 -2.38 9.25 -2.65
N ALA A 129 -2.72 10.52 -2.51
CA ALA A 129 -3.22 11.08 -1.26
C ALA A 129 -4.61 11.67 -1.48
N TYR A 130 -5.53 11.31 -0.60
CA TYR A 130 -6.88 11.85 -0.55
C TYR A 130 -7.12 12.38 0.86
N ALA A 131 -7.33 13.68 0.98
CA ALA A 131 -7.60 14.34 2.26
C ALA A 131 -8.82 15.23 2.08
N GLY A 132 -9.98 14.60 1.91
CA GLY A 132 -11.21 15.29 1.56
C GLY A 132 -12.24 15.33 2.68
N ASP A 133 -13.10 16.32 2.56
CA ASP A 133 -14.27 16.60 3.39
C ASP A 133 -15.42 15.63 3.11
N CYS A 134 -15.11 14.34 2.95
CA CYS A 134 -16.10 13.27 2.86
C CYS A 134 -17.11 13.36 4.02
N ASN A 135 -18.38 13.14 3.71
CA ASN A 135 -19.44 12.93 4.69
C ASN A 135 -20.29 11.74 4.24
N PHE A 136 -20.20 10.65 4.99
CA PHE A 136 -21.04 9.47 4.82
C PHE A 136 -21.96 9.36 6.03
N VAL A 137 -23.26 9.23 5.80
CA VAL A 137 -24.25 8.98 6.85
C VAL A 137 -24.87 7.62 6.62
N ILE A 138 -24.74 6.77 7.63
CA ILE A 138 -25.09 5.35 7.58
C ILE A 138 -26.14 5.06 8.66
N TYR A 139 -27.11 4.23 8.32
CA TYR A 139 -28.05 3.67 9.29
C TYR A 139 -27.87 2.16 9.37
N PHE A 140 -27.86 1.63 10.59
CA PHE A 140 -27.86 0.20 10.87
C PHE A 140 -28.96 -0.10 11.89
N GLY A 141 -30.17 -0.40 11.39
CA GLY A 141 -31.35 -0.57 12.23
C GLY A 141 -31.69 0.72 13.00
N PRO A 142 -31.76 0.70 14.35
CA PRO A 142 -32.11 1.88 15.15
C PRO A 142 -30.94 2.86 15.33
N PHE A 143 -29.72 2.50 14.95
CA PHE A 143 -28.54 3.32 15.19
C PHE A 143 -28.14 4.11 13.94
N LYS A 144 -27.77 5.37 14.17
CA LYS A 144 -27.21 6.28 13.15
C LYS A 144 -25.71 6.41 13.38
N GLY A 145 -24.93 6.14 12.34
CA GLY A 145 -23.49 6.37 12.30
C GLY A 145 -23.12 7.31 11.15
N GLY A 146 -21.91 7.87 11.21
CA GLY A 146 -21.38 8.63 10.09
C GLY A 146 -19.87 8.68 10.10
N LEU A 147 -19.29 8.81 8.92
CA LEU A 147 -17.86 9.02 8.72
C LEU A 147 -17.69 10.41 8.12
N ARG A 148 -16.82 11.21 8.74
CA ARG A 148 -16.49 12.56 8.29
C ARG A 148 -14.99 12.69 8.15
N GLN A 149 -14.56 13.51 7.19
CA GLN A 149 -13.16 13.90 6.98
C GLN A 149 -12.23 12.70 6.85
N ILE A 150 -12.37 11.97 5.74
CA ILE A 150 -11.54 10.80 5.46
C ILE A 150 -10.19 11.26 4.91
N GLN A 151 -9.13 10.79 5.54
CA GLN A 151 -7.76 10.93 5.07
C GLN A 151 -7.22 9.55 4.70
N LEU A 152 -6.83 9.41 3.45
CA LEU A 152 -6.27 8.20 2.87
C LEU A 152 -4.97 8.56 2.19
N LYS A 153 -3.91 7.83 2.53
CA LYS A 153 -2.66 7.84 1.78
C LYS A 153 -2.38 6.43 1.31
N ILE A 154 -2.21 6.26 0.01
CA ILE A 154 -2.08 4.97 -0.65
C ILE A 154 -0.84 5.03 -1.53
N TYR A 155 0.02 4.03 -1.40
CA TYR A 155 1.11 3.77 -2.34
C TYR A 155 0.68 2.59 -3.21
N ALA A 156 0.46 2.85 -4.49
CA ALA A 156 -0.04 1.86 -5.44
C ALA A 156 1.08 1.41 -6.37
N ASN A 157 1.41 0.11 -6.32
CA ASN A 157 2.37 -0.52 -7.23
C ASN A 157 1.59 -1.34 -8.26
N SER A 158 1.44 -0.82 -9.46
CA SER A 158 0.69 -1.45 -10.55
C SER A 158 1.63 -2.12 -11.54
N CYS A 159 1.41 -3.41 -11.80
CA CYS A 159 2.07 -4.15 -12.88
C CYS A 159 1.06 -4.32 -14.03
N VAL A 160 1.28 -3.66 -15.14
CA VAL A 160 0.43 -3.75 -16.33
C VAL A 160 1.03 -4.80 -17.27
N LEU A 161 0.28 -5.87 -17.51
CA LEU A 161 0.62 -6.89 -18.51
C LEU A 161 0.27 -6.38 -19.93
N PRO A 162 1.09 -6.69 -20.94
CA PRO A 162 1.05 -6.15 -22.30
C PRO A 162 -0.10 -6.72 -23.14
N ASP A 163 -0.78 -7.77 -22.68
CA ASP A 163 -1.98 -8.29 -23.37
C ASP A 163 -3.10 -7.25 -23.46
N LEU A 164 -3.06 -6.21 -22.61
CA LEU A 164 -3.96 -5.06 -22.66
C LEU A 164 -3.54 -3.96 -23.67
N ILE A 165 -2.32 -4.03 -24.23
CA ILE A 165 -1.76 -2.99 -25.12
C ILE A 165 -1.88 -3.39 -26.61
N LYS A 166 -2.09 -4.67 -26.92
CA LYS A 166 -2.19 -5.19 -28.30
C LYS A 166 -3.62 -5.20 -28.89
N ARG A 167 -4.48 -4.24 -28.54
CA ARG A 167 -5.80 -4.09 -29.19
C ARG A 167 -5.86 -2.88 -30.10
#